data_AF-A0AAW4Y8K0-F1
#
_entry.id   AF-A0AAW4Y8K0-F1
#
_cell.length_a   1.000
_cell.length_b   1.000
_cell.length_c   1.000
_cell.angle_alpha   90.00
_cell.angle_beta   90.00
_cell.angle_gamma   90.00
#
_symmetry.space_group_name_H-M   'P 1'
#
loop_
_entity.id
_entity.type
_entity.pdbx_description
1 polymer ?
#
loop_
_entity_poly.entity_id
_entity_poly.type
_entity_poly.pdbx_seq_one_letter_code
_entity_poly.pdbx_strand_id
1 'polypeptide(L)' 'MDINVLATIFKFILFVVEIYYFGMIIYFFTSWVPSIRETKVGYFLAKIYEPFLQPFRKVIPPIGIIDISSIAAI' A
#
# COMPACT_ATOMS: atom_id res chain seq x y z
N MET A 1 -24.24 21.61 -7.15
CA MET A 1 -22.97 21.01 -7.60
C MET A 1 -23.30 20.22 -8.85
N ASP A 2 -22.68 20.55 -9.97
CA ASP A 2 -23.05 19.95 -11.25
C ASP A 2 -22.64 18.47 -11.31
N ILE A 3 -23.41 17.65 -12.03
CA ILE A 3 -23.14 16.22 -12.22
C ILE A 3 -21.72 15.97 -12.75
N ASN A 4 -21.21 16.88 -13.58
CA ASN A 4 -19.86 16.83 -14.14
C ASN A 4 -18.77 17.06 -13.08
N VAL A 5 -19.02 17.94 -12.10
CA VAL A 5 -18.11 18.19 -10.98
C VAL A 5 -18.04 16.96 -10.09
N LEU A 6 -19.20 16.37 -9.77
CA LEU A 6 -19.26 15.13 -8.99
C LEU A 6 -18.52 13.98 -9.69
N ALA A 7 -18.74 13.81 -11.00
CA ALA A 7 -18.05 12.79 -11.79
C ALA A 7 -16.54 13.00 -11.82
N THR A 8 -16.07 14.25 -11.90
CA THR A 8 -14.65 14.58 -11.88
C THR A 8 -14.01 14.25 -10.54
N ILE A 9 -14.66 14.61 -9.43
CA ILE A 9 -14.18 14.29 -8.08
C ILE A 9 -14.10 12.77 -7.90
N PHE A 10 -15.13 12.04 -8.32
CA PHE A 10 -15.15 10.59 -8.22
C PHE A 10 -14.01 9.92 -9.01
N LYS A 11 -13.78 10.36 -10.26
CA LYS A 11 -12.66 9.88 -11.09
C LYS A 11 -11.31 10.17 -10.45
N PHE A 12 -11.14 11.35 -9.85
CA PHE A 12 -9.91 11.69 -9.15
C PHE A 12 -9.67 10.80 -7.92
N ILE A 13 -10.71 10.49 -7.15
CA ILE A 13 -10.62 9.56 -6.02
C ILE A 13 -10.20 8.17 -6.53
N LEU A 14 -10.83 7.66 -7.58
CA LEU A 14 -10.46 6.36 -8.16
C LEU A 14 -9.01 6.33 -8.65
N PHE A 15 -8.55 7.40 -9.28
CA PHE A 15 -7.17 7.54 -9.72
C PHE A 15 -6.17 7.48 -8.54
N VAL A 16 -6.49 8.16 -7.42
CA VAL A 16 -5.64 8.11 -6.22
C VAL A 16 -5.65 6.70 -5.60
N VAL A 17 -6.80 6.02 -5.59
CA VAL A 17 -6.91 4.63 -5.12
C VAL A 17 -6.06 3.69 -5.99
N GLU A 18 -6.07 3.88 -7.31
CA GLU A 18 -5.25 3.08 -8.24
C GLU A 18 -3.75 3.26 -7.96
N ILE A 19 -3.30 4.50 -7.75
CA ILE A 19 -1.91 4.78 -7.36
C ILE A 19 -1.57 4.10 -6.03
N TYR A 20 -2.46 4.20 -5.03
CA TYR A 20 -2.26 3.57 -3.73
C TYR A 20 -2.15 2.05 -3.85
N TYR A 21 -3.00 1.43 -4.68
CA TYR A 21 -2.99 0.00 -4.95
C TYR A 21 -1.66 -0.47 -5.56
N PHE A 22 -1.20 0.15 -6.64
CA PHE A 22 0.08 -0.21 -7.26
C PHE A 22 1.27 0.09 -6.34
N GLY A 23 1.21 1.18 -5.57
CA GLY A 23 2.22 1.49 -4.58
C GLY A 23 2.31 0.47 -3.44
N MET A 24 1.18 -0.12 -3.04
CA MET A 24 1.15 -1.24 -2.07
C MET A 24 1.84 -2.48 -2.62
N ILE A 25 1.62 -2.81 -3.89
CA ILE A 25 2.32 -3.93 -4.56
C ILE A 25 3.83 -3.68 -4.56
N ILE A 26 4.29 -2.47 -4.89
CA ILE A 26 5.70 -2.11 -4.81
C ILE A 26 6.22 -2.28 -3.38
N TYR A 27 5.48 -1.77 -2.39
CA TYR A 27 5.86 -1.88 -0.98
C TYR A 27 5.96 -3.35 -0.53
N PHE A 28 5.03 -4.20 -0.95
CA PHE A 28 5.07 -5.64 -0.71
C PHE A 28 6.39 -6.26 -1.17
N PHE A 29 6.84 -5.98 -2.40
CA PHE A 29 8.12 -6.48 -2.91
C PHE A 29 9.33 -5.93 -2.15
N THR A 30 9.24 -4.73 -1.58
CA THR A 30 10.33 -4.18 -0.74
C THR A 30 10.56 -5.01 0.53
N SER A 31 9.56 -5.77 1.00
CA SER A 31 9.74 -6.68 2.14
C SER A 31 10.66 -7.85 1.83
N TRP A 32 10.72 -8.29 0.56
CA TRP A 32 11.54 -9.44 0.15
C TRP A 32 13.03 -9.09 0.08
N VAL A 33 13.36 -7.81 -0.01
CA VAL A 33 14.73 -7.31 -0.12
C VAL A 33 14.97 -6.27 1.00
N PRO A 34 15.47 -6.70 2.18
CA PRO A 34 15.60 -5.83 3.36
C PRO A 34 16.36 -4.53 3.11
N SER A 35 17.41 -4.57 2.27
CA SER A 35 18.20 -3.39 1.91
C SER A 35 17.39 -2.30 1.22
N ILE A 36 16.29 -2.63 0.52
CA ILE A 36 15.38 -1.65 -0.07
C ILE A 36 14.49 -1.03 1.00
N ARG A 37 14.01 -1.83 1.96
CA ARG A 37 13.16 -1.37 3.07
C ARG A 37 13.87 -0.35 3.96
N GLU A 38 15.18 -0.47 4.10
CA GLU A 38 16.04 0.43 4.86
C GLU A 38 16.41 1.73 4.12
N THR A 39 16.02 1.89 2.85
CA THR A 39 16.25 3.14 2.11
C THR A 39 15.26 4.23 2.52
N LYS A 40 15.56 5.49 2.19
CA LYS A 40 14.62 6.62 2.36
C LYS A 40 13.27 6.37 1.69
N VAL A 41 13.27 5.72 0.52
CA VAL A 41 12.04 5.35 -0.20
C VAL A 41 11.29 4.26 0.55
N GLY A 42 11.99 3.23 1.04
CA GLY A 42 11.41 2.17 1.87
C GLY A 42 10.72 2.70 3.12
N TYR A 43 11.37 3.61 3.86
CA TYR A 43 10.78 4.27 5.03
C TYR A 43 9.57 5.14 4.68
N PHE A 44 9.62 5.85 3.55
CA PHE A 44 8.49 6.65 3.07
C PHE A 44 7.27 5.77 2.76
N LEU A 45 7.46 4.68 2.01
CA LEU A 45 6.41 3.72 1.71
C LEU A 45 5.88 3.07 3.00
N ALA A 46 6.75 2.70 3.93
CA ALA A 46 6.35 2.14 5.21
C ALA A 46 5.40 3.08 5.97
N LYS A 47 5.69 4.38 6.00
CA LYS A 47 4.80 5.36 6.65
C LYS A 47 3.39 5.42 6.05
N ILE A 48 3.27 5.13 4.76
CA ILE A 48 1.99 5.14 4.03
C ILE A 48 1.21 3.83 4.21
N TYR A 49 1.88 2.68 4.11
CA TYR A 49 1.22 1.38 4.01
C TYR A 49 1.18 0.60 5.33
N GLU A 50 2.13 0.82 6.25
CA GLU A 50 2.15 0.11 7.54
C GLU A 50 0.85 0.28 8.34
N PRO A 51 0.27 1.49 8.52
CA PRO A 51 -0.96 1.64 9.28
C PRO A 51 -2.12 0.77 8.74
N PHE A 52 -2.16 0.59 7.43
CA PHE A 52 -3.16 -0.26 6.77
C PHE A 52 -2.84 -1.75 6.91
N LEU A 53 -1.57 -2.15 6.81
CA LEU A 53 -1.14 -3.56 6.88
C LEU A 53 -1.12 -4.13 8.31
N GLN A 54 -0.93 -3.30 9.33
CA GLN A 54 -0.82 -3.72 10.73
C GLN A 54 -2.02 -4.58 11.22
N PRO A 55 -3.29 -4.21 10.93
CA PRO A 55 -4.44 -5.09 11.19
C PRO A 55 -4.35 -6.45 10.50
N PHE A 56 -3.93 -6.51 9.24
CA PHE A 56 -3.81 -7.78 8.48
C PHE A 56 -2.71 -8.67 9.03
N ARG A 57 -1.58 -8.10 9.47
CA ARG A 57 -0.48 -8.87 10.09
C ARG A 57 -0.85 -9.54 11.40
N LYS A 58 -1.90 -9.08 12.09
CA LYS A 58 -2.44 -9.76 13.27
C LYS A 58 -3.15 -11.06 12.90
N VAL A 59 -3.70 -11.14 11.68
CA VAL A 59 -4.41 -12.32 11.17
C VAL A 59 -3.44 -13.24 10.42
N ILE A 60 -2.58 -12.66 9.58
CA ILE A 60 -1.62 -13.37 8.74
C ILE A 60 -0.22 -12.78 9.00
N PRO A 61 0.53 -13.34 9.96
CA PRO A 61 1.86 -12.82 10.27
C PRO A 61 2.85 -13.05 9.11
N PRO A 62 3.89 -12.21 8.98
CA PRO A 62 4.97 -12.42 8.01
C PRO A 62 5.69 -13.75 8.23
N ILE A 63 6.19 -14.35 7.15
CA ILE A 63 7.01 -15.56 7.19
C ILE A 63 8.47 -15.16 6.92
N GLY A 64 9.29 -15.13 7.98
CA GLY A 64 10.65 -14.63 7.89
C GLY A 64 10.67 -13.15 7.48
N ILE A 65 11.35 -12.82 6.38
CA ILE A 65 11.42 -11.46 5.82
C ILE A 65 10.24 -11.13 4.89
N ILE A 66 9.50 -12.14 4.43
CA ILE A 66 8.46 -12.00 3.40
C ILE A 66 7.14 -11.61 4.08
N ASP A 67 6.62 -10.44 3.73
CA ASP A 67 5.31 -9.99 4.20
C ASP A 67 4.18 -10.55 3.33
N ILE A 68 3.64 -11.69 3.72
CA ILE A 68 2.47 -12.29 3.06
C ILE A 68 1.14 -11.62 3.44
N SER A 69 1.11 -10.77 4.48
CA SER A 69 -0.13 -10.10 4.91
C SER A 69 -0.67 -9.15 3.85
N SER A 70 0.22 -8.58 3.04
CA SER A 70 -0.13 -7.69 1.93
C SER A 70 -0.99 -8.37 0.87
N ILE A 71 -0.94 -9.71 0.75
CA ILE A 71 -1.78 -10.46 -0.20
C ILE A 71 -3.26 -10.39 0.21
N ALA A 72 -3.55 -10.37 1.52
CA ALA A 72 -4.93 -10.21 2.00
C ALA A 72 -5.41 -8.74 1.98
N ALA A 73 -4.47 -7.81 1.81
CA ALA A 73 -4.72 -6.37 1.79
C ALA A 73 -4.99 -5.83 0.38
N ILE A 74 -4.56 -6.56 -0.65
CA ILE A 74 -4.77 -6.34 -2.09
C ILE A 74 -6.07 -7.04 -2.50
#